data_AF-A0A3Q1GEN7-F1
#
_entry.id   AF-A0A3Q1GEN7-F1
#
_cell.length_a   1.000
_cell.length_b   1.000
_cell.length_c   1.000
_cell.angle_alpha   90.00
_cell.angle_beta   90.00
_cell.angle_gamma   90.00
#
_symmetry.space_group_name_H-M   'P 1'
#
loop_
_entity.id
_entity.type
_entity.pdbx_description
1 polymer ?
#
loop_
_entity_poly.entity_id
_entity_poly.type
_entity_poly.pdbx_seq_one_letter_code
_entity_poly.pdbx_strand_id
1 'polypeptide(L)' 'MKYIIGIGGVTNGGKTTLTNRLIKKLPNCYVVHQGDFFKPQDQIEVGEGGFKQYDVVTDLNMVRSTRGWRTR' A
#
# COMPACT_ATOMS: atom_id res chain seq x y z
N MET A 1 8.08 -4.73 -22.15
CA MET A 1 8.89 -4.23 -21.03
C MET A 1 7.94 -3.63 -20.00
N LYS A 2 8.09 -3.96 -18.70
CA LYS A 2 7.25 -3.42 -17.62
C LYS A 2 8.01 -2.33 -16.89
N TYR A 3 7.35 -1.21 -16.59
CA TYR A 3 7.87 -0.15 -15.73
C TYR A 3 7.17 -0.20 -14.39
N ILE A 4 7.94 -0.14 -13.30
CA ILE A 4 7.43 -0.16 -11.94
C ILE A 4 7.79 1.17 -11.29
N ILE A 5 6.80 1.88 -10.78
CA ILE A 5 6.95 3.18 -10.13
C ILE A 5 6.49 3.03 -8.67
N GLY A 6 7.41 3.24 -7.73
CA GLY A 6 7.09 3.28 -6.30
C GLY A 6 6.72 4.69 -5.87
N ILE A 7 5.56 4.87 -5.24
CA ILE A 7 5.11 6.15 -4.69
C ILE A 7 4.98 6.02 -3.17
N GLY A 8 6.02 6.45 -2.46
CA GLY A 8 6.05 6.57 -1.00
C GLY A 8 5.61 7.94 -0.51
N GLY A 9 5.56 8.12 0.81
CA GLY A 9 5.28 9.42 1.45
C GLY A 9 4.44 9.29 2.71
N VAL A 10 4.32 10.40 3.45
CA VAL A 10 3.59 10.47 4.73
C VAL A 10 2.09 10.16 4.59
N THR A 11 1.46 9.71 5.68
CA THR A 11 0.01 9.55 5.78
C THR A 11 -0.72 10.84 5.40
N ASN A 12 -1.81 10.70 4.64
CA ASN A 12 -2.60 11.79 4.06
C ASN A 12 -1.83 12.77 3.12
N GLY A 13 -0.60 12.45 2.71
CA GLY A 13 0.21 13.28 1.79
C GLY A 13 -0.22 13.28 0.31
N GLY A 14 -1.44 12.86 -0.01
CA GLY A 14 -1.98 12.94 -1.39
C GLY A 14 -1.59 11.81 -2.36
N LYS A 15 -0.97 10.72 -1.89
CA LYS A 15 -0.53 9.57 -2.72
C LYS A 15 -1.65 9.00 -3.60
N THR A 16 -2.81 8.72 -3.02
CA THR A 16 -3.98 8.16 -3.74
C THR A 16 -4.50 9.13 -4.80
N THR A 17 -4.50 10.43 -4.51
CA THR A 17 -4.90 11.46 -5.49
C THR A 17 -3.92 11.50 -6.68
N LEU A 18 -2.62 11.40 -6.42
CA LEU A 18 -1.60 11.37 -7.46
C LEU A 18 -1.77 10.13 -8.35
N THR A 19 -1.92 8.94 -7.78
CA THR A 19 -2.10 7.70 -8.56
C THR A 19 -3.38 7.72 -9.39
N ASN A 20 -4.48 8.26 -8.85
CA ASN A 20 -5.75 8.41 -9.57
C ASN A 20 -5.67 9.37 -10.76
N ARG A 21 -4.73 10.32 -10.75
CA ARG A 21 -4.43 11.17 -11.91
C ARG A 21 -3.53 10.46 -12.91
N LEU A 22 -2.50 9.75 -12.45
CA LEU A 22 -1.56 9.03 -13.32
C LEU A 22 -2.25 7.92 -14.13
N ILE A 23 -3.11 7.12 -13.51
CA ILE A 23 -3.82 6.03 -14.21
C ILE A 23 -4.72 6.52 -15.34
N LYS A 24 -5.22 7.77 -15.26
CA LYS A 24 -6.02 8.41 -16.31
C LYS A 24 -5.16 8.97 -17.47
N LYS A 25 -3.86 9.12 -17.25
CA LYS A 25 -2.92 9.74 -18.21
C LYS A 25 -1.97 8.74 -18.86
N LEU A 26 -1.78 7.58 -18.25
CA LEU A 26 -0.86 6.55 -18.72
C LEU A 26 -1.63 5.36 -19.30
N PRO A 27 -1.39 4.96 -20.56
CA PRO A 27 -1.99 3.75 -21.12
C PRO A 27 -1.41 2.51 -20.43
N ASN A 28 -2.21 1.44 -20.33
CA ASN A 28 -1.82 0.16 -19.70
C ASN A 28 -1.25 0.31 -18.27
N CYS A 29 -1.79 1.27 -17.52
CA CYS A 29 -1.38 1.55 -16.15
C CYS A 29 -2.30 0.85 -15.15
N TYR A 30 -1.68 0.23 -14.13
CA TYR A 30 -2.38 -0.35 -12.99
C TYR A 30 -1.80 0.21 -11.70
N VAL A 31 -2.65 0.38 -10.69
CA VAL A 31 -2.26 0.86 -9.36
C VAL A 31 -2.53 -0.26 -8.36
N VAL A 32 -1.57 -0.48 -7.46
CA VAL A 32 -1.67 -1.40 -6.32
C VAL A 32 -1.45 -0.56 -5.06
N HIS A 33 -2.42 -0.53 -4.15
CA HIS A 33 -2.35 0.26 -2.93
C HIS A 33 -1.82 -0.58 -1.76
N GLN A 34 -0.78 -0.11 -1.07
CA GLN A 34 -0.23 -0.80 0.11
C GLN A 34 -1.29 -1.00 1.21
N GLY A 35 -2.23 -0.06 1.34
CA GLY A 35 -3.33 -0.13 2.31
C GLY A 35 -4.29 -1.31 2.11
N ASP A 36 -4.35 -1.90 0.91
CA ASP A 36 -5.18 -3.08 0.65
C ASP A 36 -4.63 -4.37 1.28
N PHE A 37 -3.43 -4.30 1.88
CA PHE A 37 -2.70 -5.44 2.42
C PHE A 37 -2.51 -5.38 3.94
N PHE A 38 -3.23 -4.51 4.66
CA PHE A 38 -3.27 -4.58 6.12
C PHE A 38 -3.77 -5.94 6.61
N LYS A 39 -3.20 -6.41 7.71
CA LYS A 39 -3.75 -7.55 8.45
C LYS A 39 -5.13 -7.20 9.02
N PRO A 40 -5.98 -8.23 9.29
CA PRO A 40 -7.21 -8.06 10.04
C PRO A 40 -7.01 -7.34 11.38
N GLN A 41 -8.02 -6.58 11.78
CA GLN A 41 -8.04 -5.70 12.96
C GLN A 41 -7.60 -6.38 14.27
N ASP A 42 -7.96 -7.65 14.43
CA ASP A 42 -7.67 -8.53 15.56
C ASP A 42 -6.25 -9.09 15.57
N GLN A 43 -5.52 -8.97 14.45
CA GLN A 43 -4.13 -9.40 14.30
C GLN A 43 -3.12 -8.23 14.39
N ILE A 44 -3.61 -7.04 14.68
CA ILE A 44 -2.81 -5.83 14.87
C ILE A 44 -2.42 -5.75 16.35
N GLU A 45 -1.12 -5.74 16.61
CA GLU A 45 -0.60 -5.69 17.98
C GLU A 45 -0.90 -4.34 18.64
N VAL A 46 -1.10 -4.38 19.96
CA VAL A 46 -1.25 -3.19 20.80
C VAL A 46 0.10 -2.96 21.49
N GLY A 47 0.72 -1.82 21.20
CA GLY A 47 2.00 -1.43 21.80
C GLY A 47 1.83 -0.99 23.27
N GLU A 48 2.96 -0.71 23.93
CA GLU A 48 3.00 -0.33 25.36
C GLU A 48 2.09 0.86 25.72
N GLY A 49 1.89 1.80 24.79
CA GLY A 49 1.01 2.96 24.97
C GLY A 49 -0.50 2.67 24.80
N GLY A 50 -0.91 1.41 24.58
CA GLY A 50 -2.31 1.04 24.35
C GLY A 50 -2.82 1.33 22.93
N PHE A 51 -1.94 1.74 22.01
CA PHE A 51 -2.28 2.01 20.61
C PHE A 51 -1.96 0.82 19.70
N LYS A 52 -2.84 0.61 18.71
CA LYS A 52 -2.63 -0.35 17.63
C LYS A 52 -1.53 0.10 16.68
N GLN A 53 -0.67 -0.82 16.28
CA GLN A 53 0.60 -0.52 15.59
C GLN A 53 0.53 -0.50 14.05
N TYR A 54 -0.49 0.11 13.44
CA TYR A 54 -0.64 0.08 11.97
C TYR A 54 0.54 0.60 11.15
N ASP A 55 1.31 1.54 11.69
CA ASP A 55 2.37 2.22 10.95
C ASP A 55 3.71 1.46 10.92
N VAL A 56 3.72 0.15 11.21
CA VAL A 56 4.90 -0.72 11.06
C VAL A 56 4.72 -1.81 9.99
N VAL A 57 5.84 -2.25 9.42
CA VAL A 57 5.85 -3.23 8.31
C VAL A 57 5.22 -4.58 8.70
N THR A 58 5.29 -4.95 9.97
CA THR A 58 4.77 -6.21 10.50
C THR A 58 3.25 -6.33 10.39
N ASP A 59 2.54 -5.20 10.28
CA ASP A 59 1.08 -5.16 10.23
C ASP A 59 0.52 -5.24 8.80
N LEU A 60 1.42 -5.38 7.82
CA LEU A 60 1.11 -5.56 6.42
C LEU A 60 1.47 -6.97 5.96
N ASN A 61 0.61 -7.56 5.12
CA ASN A 61 0.92 -8.79 4.41
C ASN A 61 1.76 -8.51 3.16
N MET A 62 3.07 -8.32 3.35
CA MET A 62 4.01 -7.97 2.29
C MET A 62 4.15 -9.07 1.23
N VAL A 63 3.99 -10.34 1.60
CA VAL A 63 4.00 -11.46 0.63
C VAL A 63 2.83 -11.31 -0.34
N ARG A 64 1.62 -11.04 0.15
CA ARG A 64 0.44 -10.79 -0.69
C ARG A 64 0.62 -9.53 -1.54
N SER A 65 1.21 -8.47 -0.98
CA SER A 65 1.54 -7.25 -1.72
C SER A 65 2.47 -7.52 -2.91
N THR A 66 3.56 -8.29 -2.71
CA THR A 66 4.50 -8.62 -3.81
C THR A 66 3.88 -9.41 -4.94
N ARG A 67 2.85 -10.23 -4.67
CA ARG A 67 2.11 -10.94 -5.71
C ARG A 67 1.22 -9.99 -6.51
N GLY A 68 0.63 -8.99 -5.87
CA GLY A 68 -0.33 -8.06 -6.47
C GLY A 68 0.18 -7.31 -7.71
N TRP A 69 1.45 -6.92 -7.73
CA TRP A 69 2.06 -6.24 -8.88
C TRP A 69 2.84 -7.17 -9.83
N ARG A 70 3.07 -8.45 -9.47
CA ARG A 70 3.63 -9.43 -10.41
C ARG A 70 2.60 -10.02 -11.36
N THR A 71 1.36 -10.17 -10.91
CA THR A 71 0.27 -10.82 -11.67
C THR A 71 -0.51 -9.86 -12.57
N ARG A 72 -0.10 -8.58 -12.63
CA ARG A 72 -0.65 -7.54 -13.50
C ARG A 72 0.42 -7.18 -14.53
#